data_AF-A0A968N5M3-F1
#
_entry.id   AF-A0A968N5M3-F1
#
_cell.length_a   1.000
_cell.length_b   1.000
_cell.length_c   1.000
_cell.angle_alpha   90.00
_cell.angle_beta   90.00
_cell.angle_gamma   90.00
#
_symmetry.space_group_name_H-M   'P 1'
#
loop_
_entity.id
_entity.type
_entity.pdbx_description
1 polymer ?
#
loop_
_entity_poly.entity_id
_entity_poly.type
_entity_poly.pdbx_seq_one_letter_code
_entity_poly.pdbx_strand_id
1 'polypeptide(L)'
;MLSYQNKWTILGVTASFHAWHVLGGVPYSKLLLFWFLPTVLSAYQLFYFGIFLPHRETEAGYRDRHRSRSLYIAPFWSFLACYHFGYHWEHHEYPDLPWYQLPTSVASR
;
A
#
# COMPACT_ATOMS: atom_id res chain seq x y z
N MET A 1 1.95 -6.09 15.95
CA MET A 1 1.49 -5.23 14.84
C MET A 1 0.10 -4.60 15.08
N LEU A 2 -0.82 -5.22 15.84
CA LEU A 2 -2.12 -4.61 16.21
C LEU A 2 -2.06 -3.58 17.36
N SER A 3 -0.90 -3.35 17.98
CA SER A 3 -0.70 -2.38 19.07
C SER A 3 -0.72 -0.91 18.64
N TYR A 4 -0.84 -0.63 17.33
CA TYR A 4 -0.75 0.73 16.77
C TYR A 4 -2.12 1.39 16.50
N GLN A 5 -3.22 0.65 16.67
CA GLN A 5 -4.56 1.21 16.59
C GLN A 5 -4.84 2.00 17.87
N ASN A 6 -4.31 3.23 17.92
CA ASN A 6 -4.64 4.18 18.96
C ASN A 6 -6.14 4.50 18.84
N LYS A 7 -6.92 4.15 19.87
CA LYS A 7 -8.35 4.50 19.96
C LYS A 7 -8.62 5.98 19.67
N TRP A 8 -7.68 6.86 19.99
CA TRP A 8 -7.75 8.29 19.68
C TRP A 8 -7.65 8.58 18.18
N THR A 9 -6.90 7.80 17.41
CA THR A 9 -6.83 7.92 15.95
C THR A 9 -8.17 7.55 15.32
N ILE A 10 -8.78 6.43 15.74
CA ILE A 10 -10.10 6.00 15.24
C ILE A 10 -11.16 7.04 15.58
N LEU A 11 -11.18 7.50 16.83
CA LEU A 11 -12.09 8.56 17.27
C LEU A 11 -11.87 9.86 16.49
N GLY A 12 -10.62 10.27 16.28
CA GLY A 12 -10.28 11.49 15.56
C GLY A 12 -10.69 11.47 14.09
N VAL A 13 -10.46 10.36 13.39
CA VAL A 13 -10.89 10.19 11.99
C VAL A 13 -12.42 10.17 11.90
N THR A 14 -13.09 9.45 12.81
CA THR A 14 -14.56 9.38 12.86
C THR A 14 -15.17 10.75 13.14
N ALA A 15 -14.65 11.49 14.13
CA ALA A 15 -15.10 12.84 14.45
C ALA A 15 -14.88 13.80 13.27
N SER A 16 -13.75 13.71 12.58
CA SER A 16 -13.46 14.53 11.39
C SER A 16 -14.45 14.25 10.26
N PHE A 17 -14.76 12.97 10.00
CA PHE A 17 -15.73 12.57 8.98
C PHE A 17 -17.11 13.19 9.25
N HIS A 18 -17.60 13.09 10.49
CA HIS A 18 -18.88 13.70 10.87
C HIS A 18 -18.83 15.22 10.90
N ALA A 19 -17.72 15.83 11.29
CA ALA A 19 -17.56 17.29 11.27
C ALA A 19 -17.69 17.85 9.84
N TRP A 20 -17.11 17.18 8.84
CA TRP A 20 -17.28 17.58 7.43
C TRP A 20 -18.73 17.48 6.96
N HIS A 21 -19.49 16.51 7.46
CA HIS A 21 -20.91 16.40 7.16
C HIS A 21 -21.73 17.50 7.85
N VAL A 22 -21.59 17.63 9.16
CA VAL A 22 -22.43 18.50 10.00
C VAL A 22 -22.06 19.97 9.86
N LEU A 23 -20.76 20.30 9.91
CA LEU A 23 -20.26 21.67 9.84
C LEU A 23 -19.99 22.11 8.40
N GLY A 24 -19.47 21.21 7.57
CA GLY A 24 -19.14 21.49 6.18
C GLY A 24 -20.30 21.29 5.20
N GLY A 25 -21.43 20.73 5.63
CA GLY A 25 -22.59 20.46 4.78
C GLY A 25 -22.32 19.42 3.68
N VAL A 26 -21.24 18.63 3.77
CA VAL A 26 -20.87 17.66 2.74
C VAL A 26 -21.79 16.43 2.84
N PRO A 27 -22.49 16.02 1.77
CA PRO A 27 -23.31 14.81 1.80
C PRO A 27 -22.49 13.57 2.08
N TYR A 28 -23.03 12.63 2.88
CA TYR A 28 -22.37 11.35 3.17
C TYR A 28 -21.96 10.59 1.91
N SER A 29 -22.75 10.64 0.84
CA SER A 29 -22.40 10.00 -0.43
C SER A 29 -21.05 10.48 -1.00
N LYS A 30 -20.75 11.78 -0.88
CA LYS A 30 -19.45 12.33 -1.33
C LYS A 30 -18.32 11.92 -0.39
N LEU A 31 -18.54 11.95 0.92
CA LEU A 31 -17.54 11.49 1.89
C LEU A 31 -17.22 10.00 1.71
N LEU A 32 -18.24 9.18 1.46
CA LEU A 32 -18.05 7.76 1.20
C LEU A 32 -17.29 7.53 -0.11
N LEU A 33 -17.68 8.21 -1.19
CA LEU A 33 -17.10 8.01 -2.52
C LEU A 33 -15.68 8.56 -2.66
N PHE A 34 -15.39 9.73 -2.08
CA PHE A 34 -14.14 10.45 -2.29
C PHE A 34 -13.15 10.38 -1.13
N TRP A 35 -13.58 9.90 0.04
CA TRP A 35 -12.68 9.74 1.20
C TRP A 35 -12.63 8.30 1.70
N PHE A 36 -13.75 7.73 2.12
CA PHE A 36 -13.77 6.39 2.72
C PHE A 36 -13.33 5.32 1.70
N LEU A 37 -13.98 5.28 0.54
CA LEU A 37 -13.73 4.26 -0.47
C LEU A 37 -12.27 4.30 -0.97
N PRO A 38 -11.67 5.45 -1.36
CA PRO A 38 -10.26 5.50 -1.74
C PRO A 38 -9.31 5.06 -0.63
N THR A 39 -9.64 5.36 0.64
CA THR A 39 -8.82 4.92 1.79
C THR A 39 -8.82 3.40 1.92
N VAL A 40 -10.00 2.77 1.84
CA VAL A 40 -10.12 1.31 1.91
C VAL A 40 -9.43 0.64 0.72
N LEU A 41 -9.64 1.16 -0.49
CA LEU A 41 -8.99 0.64 -1.69
C LEU A 41 -7.47 0.78 -1.63
N SER A 42 -6.96 1.92 -1.15
CA SER A 42 -5.52 2.13 -0.94
C SER A 42 -4.94 1.16 0.10
N ALA A 43 -5.65 0.93 1.20
CA ALA A 43 -5.22 -0.05 2.21
C ALA A 43 -5.19 -1.47 1.65
N TYR A 44 -6.22 -1.87 0.90
CA TYR A 44 -6.26 -3.16 0.23
C TYR A 44 -5.13 -3.30 -0.80
N GLN A 45 -4.91 -2.28 -1.62
CA GLN A 45 -3.85 -2.21 -2.62
C GLN A 45 -2.47 -2.41 -1.98
N LEU A 46 -2.16 -1.62 -0.94
CA LEU A 46 -0.90 -1.73 -0.20
C LEU A 46 -0.74 -3.10 0.45
N PHE A 47 -1.78 -3.60 1.13
CA PHE A 47 -1.71 -4.90 1.77
C PHE A 47 -1.47 -6.02 0.76
N TYR A 48 -2.25 -6.05 -0.33
CA TYR A 48 -2.18 -7.14 -1.29
C TYR A 48 -0.85 -7.13 -2.06
N PHE A 49 -0.50 -6.00 -2.69
CA PHE A 49 0.67 -5.91 -3.57
C PHE A 49 1.98 -5.59 -2.84
N GLY A 50 1.93 -4.89 -1.71
CA GLY A 50 3.11 -4.46 -0.95
C GLY A 50 3.46 -5.36 0.23
N ILE A 51 2.57 -6.27 0.66
CA ILE A 51 2.81 -7.13 1.84
C ILE A 51 2.49 -8.60 1.52
N PHE A 52 1.24 -8.93 1.25
CA PHE A 52 0.80 -10.33 1.14
C PHE A 52 1.43 -11.04 -0.05
N LEU A 53 1.26 -10.53 -1.27
CA LEU A 53 1.77 -11.17 -2.47
C LEU A 53 3.31 -11.32 -2.50
N PRO A 54 4.11 -10.30 -2.15
CA PRO A 54 5.57 -10.42 -2.16
C PRO A 54 6.12 -11.30 -1.03
N HIS A 55 5.49 -11.39 0.14
CA HIS A 55 6.03 -12.16 1.29
C HIS A 55 5.32 -13.48 1.58
N ARG A 56 4.19 -13.78 0.94
CA ARG A 56 3.57 -15.10 1.10
C ARG A 56 4.54 -16.18 0.62
N GLU A 57 4.69 -17.21 1.43
CA GLU A 57 5.52 -18.36 1.13
C GLU A 57 5.06 -19.05 -0.17
N THR A 58 6.01 -19.63 -0.88
CA THR A 58 5.77 -20.41 -2.10
C THR A 58 6.04 -21.87 -1.84
N GLU A 59 5.61 -22.76 -2.72
CA GLU A 59 5.95 -24.19 -2.56
C GLU A 59 7.46 -24.46 -2.57
N ALA A 60 8.25 -23.57 -3.19
CA ALA A 60 9.70 -23.61 -3.15
C ALA A 60 10.32 -23.00 -1.88
N GLY A 61 9.50 -22.61 -0.90
CA GLY A 61 9.91 -21.92 0.32
C GLY A 61 10.43 -20.50 0.08
N TYR A 62 11.10 -19.94 1.09
CA TYR A 62 11.82 -18.68 1.02
C TYR A 62 13.22 -18.87 0.44
N ARG A 63 13.62 -18.03 -0.51
CA ARG A 63 14.90 -18.17 -1.26
C ARG A 63 16.01 -17.21 -0.83
N ASP A 64 15.68 -16.18 -0.06
CA ASP A 64 16.63 -15.13 0.36
C ASP A 64 16.34 -14.60 1.77
N ARG A 65 17.24 -13.75 2.27
CA ARG A 65 17.14 -13.09 3.58
C ARG A 65 15.94 -12.15 3.70
N HIS A 66 15.50 -11.57 2.59
CA HIS A 66 14.40 -10.61 2.55
C HIS A 66 13.05 -11.30 2.61
N ARG A 67 13.00 -12.62 2.33
CA ARG A 67 11.78 -13.44 2.30
C ARG A 67 10.70 -12.80 1.44
N SER A 68 11.12 -12.16 0.35
CA SER A 68 10.26 -11.40 -0.53
C SER A 68 10.55 -11.72 -2.00
N ARG A 69 9.61 -11.37 -2.88
CA ARG A 69 9.78 -11.50 -4.33
C ARG A 69 9.22 -10.31 -5.05
N SER A 70 9.75 -10.08 -6.24
CA SER A 70 9.28 -9.02 -7.11
C SER A 70 8.23 -9.52 -8.11
N LEU A 71 7.25 -8.66 -8.38
CA LEU A 71 6.21 -8.84 -9.38
C LEU A 71 6.62 -8.08 -10.66
N TYR A 72 7.32 -8.77 -11.56
CA TYR A 72 7.78 -8.21 -12.83
C TYR A 72 6.64 -8.17 -13.86
N ILE A 73 5.83 -7.12 -13.78
CA ILE A 73 4.80 -6.77 -14.77
C ILE A 73 5.21 -5.48 -15.49
N ALA A 74 4.55 -5.15 -16.61
CA ALA A 74 4.86 -3.94 -17.36
C ALA A 74 4.82 -2.70 -16.45
N PRO A 75 5.72 -1.70 -16.62
CA PRO A 75 5.86 -0.58 -15.69
C PRO A 75 4.54 0.14 -15.41
N PHE A 76 3.71 0.38 -16.42
CA PHE A 76 2.39 0.97 -16.25
C PHE A 76 1.50 0.20 -15.26
N TRP A 77 1.44 -1.13 -15.38
CA TRP A 77 0.67 -1.97 -14.46
C TRP A 77 1.32 -2.07 -13.08
N SER A 78 2.65 -2.02 -13.00
CA SER A 78 3.38 -1.96 -11.73
C SER A 78 3.08 -0.67 -10.95
N PHE A 79 2.99 0.46 -11.65
CA PHE A 79 2.56 1.73 -11.09
C PHE A 79 1.13 1.64 -10.53
N LEU A 80 0.19 1.11 -11.34
CA LEU A 80 -1.20 0.93 -10.89
C LEU A 80 -1.35 -0.11 -9.78
N ALA A 81 -0.49 -1.12 -9.72
CA ALA A 81 -0.55 -2.15 -8.68
C ALA A 81 -0.23 -1.56 -7.30
N CYS A 82 0.88 -0.83 -7.14
CA CYS A 82 1.23 -0.15 -5.88
C CYS A 82 2.42 0.80 -6.06
N TYR A 83 2.40 1.74 -7.00
CA TYR A 83 3.50 2.68 -7.21
C TYR A 83 4.87 1.98 -7.33
N HIS A 84 4.94 0.88 -8.08
CA HIS A 84 6.15 0.06 -8.24
C HIS A 84 6.65 -0.68 -6.98
N PHE A 85 5.93 -0.67 -5.85
CA PHE A 85 6.28 -1.51 -4.68
C PHE A 85 6.18 -3.02 -4.95
N GLY A 86 5.65 -3.42 -6.12
CA GLY A 86 5.77 -4.78 -6.63
C GLY A 86 7.22 -5.20 -6.91
N TYR A 87 8.15 -4.28 -7.17
CA TYR A 87 9.60 -4.53 -7.18
C TYR A 87 10.12 -4.65 -5.73
N HIS A 88 9.53 -5.59 -5.00
CA HIS A 88 9.60 -5.61 -3.55
C HIS A 88 10.96 -6.08 -3.05
N TRP A 89 11.59 -7.02 -3.76
CA TRP A 89 12.95 -7.43 -3.44
C TRP A 89 13.93 -6.28 -3.64
N GLU A 90 13.81 -5.54 -4.76
CA GLU A 90 14.64 -4.36 -5.03
C GLU A 90 14.43 -3.26 -4.00
N HIS A 91 13.19 -3.08 -3.52
CA HIS A 91 12.90 -2.15 -2.43
C HIS A 91 13.62 -2.52 -1.12
N HIS A 92 13.72 -3.80 -0.77
CA HIS A 92 14.46 -4.25 0.42
C HIS A 92 15.98 -4.16 0.24
N GLU A 93 16.49 -4.41 -0.97
CA GLU A 93 17.93 -4.33 -1.25
C GLU A 93 18.40 -2.87 -1.41
N TYR A 94 17.57 -1.99 -1.97
CA TYR A 94 17.87 -0.58 -2.24
C TYR A 94 16.83 0.35 -1.57
N PRO A 95 16.81 0.44 -0.22
CA PRO A 95 15.79 1.19 0.52
C PRO A 95 15.79 2.70 0.23
N ASP A 96 16.94 3.25 -0.20
CA ASP A 96 17.09 4.66 -0.53
C ASP A 96 16.60 5.00 -1.96
N LEU A 97 16.32 3.98 -2.79
CA LEU A 97 15.86 4.20 -4.15
C LEU A 97 14.37 4.60 -4.13
N PRO A 98 14.00 5.78 -4.67
CA PRO A 98 12.61 6.20 -4.67
C PRO A 98 11.77 5.28 -5.55
N TRP A 99 10.49 5.14 -5.19
CA TRP A 99 9.57 4.18 -5.80
C TRP A 99 9.49 4.26 -7.34
N TYR A 100 9.57 5.47 -7.91
CA TYR A 100 9.50 5.68 -9.36
C TYR A 100 10.77 5.23 -10.11
N GLN A 101 11.87 4.93 -9.40
CA GLN A 101 13.12 4.43 -9.97
C GLN A 101 13.32 2.92 -9.75
N LEU A 102 12.52 2.26 -8.92
CA LEU A 102 12.59 0.80 -8.71
C LEU A 102 12.57 -0.03 -10.01
N PRO A 103 11.84 0.33 -11.08
CA PRO A 103 11.90 -0.43 -12.33
C PRO A 103 13.30 -0.47 -12.97
N THR A 104 14.16 0.50 -12.67
CA THR A 104 15.52 0.60 -13.25
C THR A 104 16.53 -0.27 -12.52
N SER A 105 16.28 -0.66 -11.27
CA SER A 105 17.21 -1.49 -10.49
C SER A 105 17.14 -2.97 -10.84
N VAL A 106 16.19 -3.40 -11.68
CA VAL A 106 16.06 -4.81 -12.09
C VAL A 106 17.32 -5.33 -12.79
N ALA A 107 18.01 -4.47 -13.55
CA ALA A 107 19.24 -4.84 -14.27
C ALA A 107 20.47 -5.01 -13.35
N SER A 108 20.35 -4.70 -12.05
CA SER A 108 21.43 -4.81 -11.06
C SER A 108 21.42 -6.15 -10.31
N ARG A 109 20.53 -7.06 -10.67
CA ARG A 109 20.43 -8.43 -10.14
C ARG A 109 21.18 -9.41 -11.04
#